data_AF-A0A0A0L8N6-F1
#
_entry.id   AF-A0A0A0L8N6-F1
#
_cell.length_a   1.000
_cell.length_b   1.000
_cell.length_c   1.000
_cell.angle_alpha   90.00
_cell.angle_beta   90.00
_cell.angle_gamma   90.00
#
_symmetry.space_group_name_H-M   'P 1'
#
loop_
_entity.id
_entity.type
_entity.pdbx_description
1 polymer ?
#
loop_
_entity_poly.entity_id
_entity_poly.type
_entity_poly.pdbx_seq_one_letter_code
_entity_poly.pdbx_strand_id
1 'polypeptide(L)'
;MESSSVLLGSKGLIRKHEFVRVIIQCLYSFGYQKSALCLEAESGISYKSSDFKLLESQIFSGNWYGCIDTINGIKGLTDDVRVSTLFLVLKHCLLEYSNCGDDASALAMLRKEAPIFHFSKDKIHKLAYSIFTSKDMNLDYSNDNVIHELRKKLLRDLEKTLPPPTCLPDRRLEQLVETTVMAQIDSCMYHNFSGAVSIYEDHCCGRDQIPTETIQVHFIMLISLFVFSFH
;
A
#
# COMPACT_ATOMS: atom_id res chain seq x y z
N MET A 1 -11.81 -13.16 19.36
CA MET A 1 -13.09 -12.65 19.89
C MET A 1 -13.40 -11.37 19.13
N GLU A 2 -14.40 -11.45 18.26
CA GLU A 2 -14.83 -10.38 17.37
C GLU A 2 -15.23 -9.14 18.18
N SER A 3 -14.52 -8.04 17.99
CA SER A 3 -14.96 -6.76 18.52
C SER A 3 -16.22 -6.34 17.77
N SER A 4 -17.35 -6.43 18.49
CA SER A 4 -18.57 -5.65 18.34
C SER A 4 -18.55 -4.67 17.16
N SER A 5 -19.39 -4.93 16.16
CA SER A 5 -19.59 -4.13 14.95
C SER A 5 -20.24 -2.78 15.26
N VAL A 6 -19.56 -1.95 16.03
CA VAL A 6 -20.00 -0.58 16.30
C VAL A 6 -19.89 0.20 15.00
N LEU A 7 -21.04 0.68 14.53
CA LEU A 7 -21.15 1.54 13.36
C LEU A 7 -21.10 3.01 13.81
N LEU A 8 -20.42 3.86 13.05
CA LEU A 8 -20.24 5.28 13.30
C LEU A 8 -21.08 6.11 12.31
N GLY A 9 -21.37 7.34 12.72
CA GLY A 9 -22.09 8.34 11.94
C GLY A 9 -23.61 8.21 12.03
N SER A 10 -24.33 9.29 11.72
CA SER A 10 -25.80 9.34 11.73
C SER A 10 -26.45 8.34 10.77
N LYS A 11 -25.76 7.98 9.69
CA LYS A 11 -26.20 6.96 8.71
C LYS A 11 -25.76 5.54 9.08
N GLY A 12 -24.89 5.36 10.08
CA GLY A 12 -24.43 4.05 10.52
C GLY A 12 -23.66 3.23 9.47
N LEU A 13 -22.95 3.88 8.53
CA LEU A 13 -22.30 3.18 7.41
C LEU A 13 -20.83 2.81 7.68
N ILE A 14 -20.23 3.38 8.72
CA ILE A 14 -18.78 3.32 8.93
C ILE A 14 -18.47 2.35 10.06
N ARG A 15 -17.68 1.31 9.80
CA ARG A 15 -17.22 0.39 10.85
C ARG A 15 -16.18 1.08 11.72
N LYS A 16 -16.42 1.13 13.04
CA LYS A 16 -15.50 1.76 14.01
C LYS A 16 -14.08 1.21 13.91
N HIS A 17 -13.94 -0.12 13.76
CA HIS A 17 -12.64 -0.76 13.64
C HIS A 17 -11.82 -0.22 12.46
N GLU A 18 -12.42 -0.19 11.26
CA GLU A 18 -11.77 0.28 10.04
C GLU A 18 -11.45 1.77 10.12
N PHE A 19 -12.37 2.57 10.66
CA PHE A 19 -12.19 4.01 10.79
C PHE A 19 -11.04 4.38 11.73
N VAL A 20 -10.99 3.78 12.92
CA VAL A 20 -9.89 4.01 13.88
C VAL A 20 -8.56 3.55 13.29
N ARG A 21 -8.53 2.41 12.59
CA ARG A 21 -7.30 1.90 11.96
C ARG A 21 -6.76 2.86 10.89
N VAL A 22 -7.64 3.50 10.11
CA VAL A 22 -7.27 4.54 9.13
C VAL A 22 -6.76 5.82 9.81
N ILE A 23 -7.34 6.22 10.96
CA ILE A 23 -6.81 7.34 11.75
C ILE A 23 -5.40 7.04 12.25
N ILE A 24 -5.16 5.84 12.79
CA ILE A 24 -3.84 5.43 13.27
C ILE A 24 -2.80 5.49 12.13
N GLN A 25 -3.17 5.05 10.92
CA GLN A 25 -2.31 5.18 9.74
C GLN A 25 -1.94 6.63 9.45
N CYS A 26 -2.92 7.54 9.47
CA CYS A 26 -2.71 8.97 9.25
C CYS A 26 -1.76 9.58 10.30
N LEU A 27 -1.91 9.18 11.57
CA LEU A 27 -0.97 9.62 12.62
C LEU A 27 0.46 9.14 12.36
N TYR A 28 0.65 7.90 11.89
CA TYR A 28 1.98 7.43 11.49
C TYR A 28 2.52 8.18 10.27
N SER A 29 1.69 8.46 9.24
CA SER A 29 2.12 9.17 8.04
C SER A 29 2.54 10.62 8.32
N PHE A 30 1.94 11.26 9.32
CA PHE A 30 2.31 12.61 9.78
C PHE A 30 3.48 12.64 10.76
N GLY A 31 4.01 11.47 11.15
CA GLY A 31 5.13 11.39 12.08
C GLY A 31 4.72 11.57 13.55
N TYR A 32 3.45 11.36 13.89
CA TYR A 32 2.95 11.38 15.27
C TYR A 32 3.00 9.99 15.90
N GLN A 33 4.20 9.38 15.99
CA GLN A 33 4.31 7.98 16.42
C GLN A 33 3.79 7.75 17.84
N LYS A 34 4.03 8.70 18.76
CA LYS A 34 3.56 8.60 20.15
C LYS A 34 2.03 8.57 20.24
N SER A 35 1.37 9.46 19.48
CA SER A 35 -0.09 9.54 19.44
C SER A 35 -0.70 8.30 18.80
N ALA A 36 -0.09 7.79 17.72
CA ALA A 36 -0.52 6.56 17.08
C ALA A 36 -0.47 5.38 18.05
N LEU A 37 0.65 5.20 18.77
CA LEU A 37 0.79 4.14 19.78
C LEU A 37 -0.20 4.28 20.94
N CYS A 38 -0.46 5.50 21.41
CA CYS A 38 -1.47 5.76 22.44
C CYS A 38 -2.87 5.33 21.97
N LEU A 39 -3.23 5.71 20.74
CA LEU A 39 -4.51 5.35 20.16
C LEU A 39 -4.64 3.84 19.91
N GLU A 40 -3.56 3.16 19.50
CA GLU A 40 -3.55 1.69 19.42
C GLU A 40 -3.82 1.05 20.78
N ALA A 41 -3.19 1.54 21.85
CA ALA A 41 -3.35 1.03 23.20
C ALA A 41 -4.76 1.29 23.77
N GLU A 42 -5.30 2.50 23.57
CA GLU A 42 -6.63 2.88 24.05
C GLU A 42 -7.76 2.17 23.31
N SER A 43 -7.63 2.05 21.99
CA SER A 43 -8.68 1.44 21.15
C SER A 43 -8.60 -0.08 21.08
N GLY A 44 -7.44 -0.66 21.39
CA GLY A 44 -7.13 -2.08 21.16
C GLY A 44 -7.04 -2.46 19.67
N ILE A 45 -7.01 -1.48 18.76
CA ILE A 45 -6.95 -1.67 17.31
C ILE A 45 -5.54 -1.34 16.86
N SER A 46 -4.90 -2.25 16.11
CA SER A 46 -3.58 -1.98 15.54
C SER A 46 -3.64 -1.58 14.07
N TYR A 47 -2.74 -0.69 13.68
CA TYR A 47 -2.50 -0.28 12.29
C TYR A 47 -2.12 -1.45 11.39
N LYS A 48 -1.14 -2.26 11.79
CA LYS A 48 -0.72 -3.46 11.04
C LYS A 48 -1.56 -4.67 11.47
N SER A 49 -2.00 -5.46 10.49
CA SER A 49 -2.70 -6.73 10.77
C SER A 49 -1.80 -7.70 11.53
N SER A 50 -2.39 -8.66 12.24
CA SER A 50 -1.65 -9.73 12.93
C SER A 50 -0.74 -10.49 11.96
N ASP A 51 -1.26 -10.81 10.78
CA ASP A 51 -0.53 -11.56 9.75
C ASP A 51 0.66 -10.75 9.24
N PHE A 52 0.48 -9.45 9.02
CA PHE A 52 1.57 -8.59 8.56
C PHE A 52 2.63 -8.36 9.64
N LYS A 53 2.25 -8.22 10.92
CA LYS A 53 3.22 -8.19 12.04
C LYS A 53 4.01 -9.49 12.16
N LEU A 54 3.36 -10.63 11.93
CA LEU A 54 4.02 -11.93 11.93
C LEU A 54 5.02 -12.00 10.77
N LEU A 55 4.63 -11.59 9.57
CA LEU A 55 5.54 -11.50 8.42
C LEU A 55 6.74 -10.59 8.70
N GLU A 56 6.52 -9.43 9.31
CA GLU A 56 7.59 -8.53 9.71
C GLU A 56 8.62 -9.22 10.63
N SER A 57 8.14 -9.92 11.65
CA SER A 57 9.01 -10.67 12.57
C SER A 57 9.76 -11.83 11.89
N GLN A 58 9.10 -12.56 10.97
CA GLN A 58 9.69 -13.69 10.26
C GLN A 58 10.74 -13.22 9.23
N ILE A 59 10.47 -12.11 8.53
CA ILE A 59 11.43 -11.53 7.57
C ILE A 59 12.67 -11.03 8.30
N PHE A 60 12.52 -10.31 9.41
CA PHE A 60 13.68 -9.82 10.17
C PHE A 60 14.48 -10.94 10.83
N SER A 61 13.86 -12.07 11.18
CA SER A 61 14.56 -13.26 11.71
C SER A 61 15.10 -14.21 10.63
N GLY A 62 14.81 -13.98 9.34
CA GLY A 62 15.20 -14.87 8.25
C GLY A 62 14.42 -16.20 8.21
N ASN A 63 13.26 -16.27 8.88
CA ASN A 63 12.40 -17.46 8.85
C ASN A 63 11.54 -17.47 7.57
N TRP A 64 12.16 -17.83 6.45
CA TRP A 64 11.53 -17.82 5.13
C TRP A 64 10.39 -18.84 4.98
N TYR A 65 10.53 -20.04 5.55
CA TYR A 65 9.46 -21.05 5.54
C TYR A 65 8.22 -20.54 6.30
N GLY A 66 8.43 -19.93 7.47
CA GLY A 66 7.35 -19.29 8.22
C GLY A 66 6.66 -18.19 7.43
N CYS A 67 7.39 -17.39 6.65
CA CYS A 67 6.80 -16.36 5.78
C CYS A 67 5.85 -16.97 4.74
N ILE A 68 6.27 -18.07 4.10
CA ILE A 68 5.47 -18.77 3.09
C ILE A 68 4.19 -19.34 3.72
N ASP A 69 4.32 -20.00 4.86
CA ASP A 69 3.18 -20.56 5.58
C ASP A 69 2.20 -19.46 6.01
N THR A 70 2.70 -18.34 6.52
CA THR A 70 1.89 -17.17 6.86
C THR A 70 1.13 -16.66 5.64
N ILE A 71 1.81 -16.42 4.50
CA ILE A 71 1.15 -15.92 3.28
C ILE A 71 0.08 -16.89 2.77
N ASN A 72 0.35 -18.19 2.81
CA ASN A 72 -0.63 -19.22 2.44
C ASN A 72 -1.82 -19.27 3.40
N GLY A 73 -1.61 -18.94 4.68
CA GLY A 73 -2.63 -18.85 5.70
C GLY A 73 -3.51 -17.60 5.64
N ILE A 74 -3.08 -16.54 4.95
CA ILE A 74 -3.87 -15.30 4.81
C ILE A 74 -5.15 -15.61 4.02
N LYS A 75 -6.30 -15.36 4.67
CA LYS A 75 -7.63 -15.55 4.08
C LYS A 75 -7.97 -14.35 3.17
N GLY A 76 -8.65 -14.63 2.06
CA GLY A 76 -9.17 -13.59 1.16
C GLY A 76 -8.17 -13.05 0.13
N LEU A 77 -6.94 -13.58 0.08
CA LEU A 77 -6.03 -13.30 -1.04
C LEU A 77 -6.48 -14.05 -2.30
N THR A 78 -6.50 -13.35 -3.43
CA THR A 78 -6.61 -13.98 -4.75
C THR A 78 -5.35 -14.78 -5.05
N ASP A 79 -5.48 -15.81 -5.89
CA ASP A 79 -4.34 -16.66 -6.25
C ASP A 79 -3.22 -15.87 -6.93
N ASP A 80 -3.55 -14.88 -7.76
CA ASP A 80 -2.55 -14.05 -8.43
C ASP A 80 -1.73 -13.19 -7.45
N VAL A 81 -2.41 -12.54 -6.49
CA VAL A 81 -1.75 -11.76 -5.44
C VAL A 81 -0.89 -12.68 -4.58
N ARG A 82 -1.46 -13.81 -4.15
CA ARG A 82 -0.75 -14.81 -3.34
C ARG A 82 0.54 -15.27 -4.03
N VAL A 83 0.46 -15.69 -5.29
CA VAL A 83 1.63 -16.13 -6.08
C VAL A 83 2.63 -15.00 -6.25
N SER A 84 2.17 -13.76 -6.46
CA SER A 84 3.05 -12.59 -6.62
C SER A 84 3.79 -12.22 -5.33
N THR A 85 3.09 -12.22 -4.19
CA THR A 85 3.67 -12.00 -2.85
C THR A 85 4.68 -13.10 -2.52
N LEU A 86 4.33 -14.36 -2.76
CA LEU A 86 5.22 -15.49 -2.53
C LEU A 86 6.46 -15.45 -3.43
N PHE A 87 6.29 -15.05 -4.70
CA PHE A 87 7.41 -14.86 -5.62
C PHE A 87 8.39 -13.80 -5.10
N LEU A 88 7.90 -12.68 -4.53
CA LEU A 88 8.76 -11.66 -3.92
C LEU A 88 9.57 -12.21 -2.75
N VAL A 89 8.93 -12.93 -1.83
CA VAL A 89 9.60 -13.56 -0.69
C VAL A 89 10.63 -14.57 -1.15
N LEU A 90 10.26 -15.47 -2.07
CA LEU A 90 11.16 -16.48 -2.60
C LEU A 90 12.36 -15.86 -3.31
N LYS A 91 12.13 -14.83 -4.14
CA LYS A 91 13.21 -14.09 -4.81
C LYS A 91 14.20 -13.54 -3.78
N HIS A 92 13.72 -12.84 -2.76
CA HIS A 92 14.59 -12.29 -1.72
C HIS A 92 15.35 -13.38 -0.94
N CYS A 93 14.66 -14.45 -0.56
CA CYS A 93 15.25 -15.60 0.12
C CYS A 93 16.39 -16.24 -0.68
N LEU A 94 16.19 -16.49 -1.98
CA LEU A 94 17.20 -17.10 -2.83
C LEU A 94 18.40 -16.17 -3.08
N LEU A 95 18.14 -14.88 -3.23
CA LEU A 95 19.21 -13.88 -3.29
C LEU A 95 20.04 -13.88 -2.01
N GLU A 96 19.40 -13.88 -0.85
CA GLU A 96 20.11 -13.89 0.43
C GLU A 96 20.96 -15.17 0.59
N TYR A 97 20.38 -16.35 0.37
CA TYR A 97 21.12 -17.61 0.47
C TYR A 97 22.28 -17.71 -0.51
N SER A 98 22.08 -17.33 -1.78
CA SER A 98 23.15 -17.44 -2.79
C SER A 98 24.28 -16.45 -2.53
N ASN A 99 23.98 -15.26 -1.98
CA ASN A 99 25.00 -14.29 -1.60
C ASN A 99 25.75 -14.70 -0.32
N CYS A 100 25.13 -15.46 0.58
CA CYS A 100 25.81 -16.10 1.72
C CYS A 100 26.59 -17.37 1.33
N GLY A 101 26.57 -17.79 0.07
CA GLY A 101 27.22 -19.01 -0.42
C GLY A 101 26.49 -20.32 -0.07
N ASP A 102 25.27 -20.24 0.46
CA ASP A 102 24.44 -21.40 0.81
C ASP A 102 23.51 -21.80 -0.35
N ASP A 103 24.11 -22.22 -1.46
CA ASP A 103 23.38 -22.66 -2.64
C ASP A 103 22.56 -23.93 -2.36
N ALA A 104 22.92 -24.72 -1.34
CA ALA A 104 22.20 -25.92 -0.94
C ALA A 104 20.83 -25.59 -0.35
N SER A 105 20.76 -24.65 0.59
CA SER A 105 19.49 -24.17 1.16
C SER A 105 18.64 -23.45 0.12
N ALA A 106 19.27 -22.65 -0.76
CA ALA A 106 18.57 -22.01 -1.88
C ALA A 106 17.87 -23.04 -2.79
N LEU A 107 18.60 -24.08 -3.20
CA LEU A 107 18.05 -25.15 -4.04
C LEU A 107 16.99 -25.98 -3.32
N ALA A 108 17.18 -26.26 -2.03
CA ALA A 108 16.20 -26.98 -1.23
C ALA A 108 14.87 -26.21 -1.15
N MET A 109 14.94 -24.91 -0.89
CA MET A 109 13.78 -24.01 -0.85
C MET A 109 13.08 -23.95 -2.21
N LEU A 110 13.83 -23.76 -3.30
CA LEU A 110 13.25 -23.72 -4.64
C LEU A 110 12.56 -25.04 -5.01
N ARG A 111 13.17 -26.19 -4.70
CA ARG A 111 12.59 -27.52 -5.00
C ARG A 111 11.31 -27.80 -4.22
N LYS A 112 11.28 -27.41 -2.94
CA LYS A 112 10.11 -27.63 -2.08
C LYS A 112 8.94 -26.77 -2.52
N GLU A 113 9.20 -25.53 -2.92
CA GLU A 113 8.15 -24.54 -3.12
C GLU A 113 7.75 -24.37 -4.60
N ALA A 114 8.60 -24.74 -5.57
CA ALA A 114 8.27 -24.72 -7.00
C ALA A 114 6.96 -25.45 -7.37
N PRO A 115 6.62 -26.62 -6.78
CA PRO A 115 5.33 -27.28 -7.02
C PRO A 115 4.15 -26.49 -6.46
N ILE A 116 4.34 -25.78 -5.34
CA ILE A 116 3.30 -25.06 -4.60
C ILE A 116 2.91 -23.77 -5.35
N PHE A 117 3.86 -23.13 -6.03
CA PHE A 117 3.62 -21.84 -6.67
C PHE A 117 3.05 -21.91 -8.10
N HIS A 118 2.86 -23.11 -8.66
CA HIS A 118 2.49 -23.31 -10.07
C HIS A 118 3.19 -22.33 -11.02
N PHE A 119 4.48 -22.06 -10.77
CA PHE A 119 5.17 -21.03 -11.51
C PHE A 119 5.11 -21.36 -13.01
N SER A 120 4.71 -20.38 -13.82
CA SER A 120 4.97 -20.49 -15.24
C SER A 120 6.48 -20.62 -15.44
N LYS A 121 6.88 -21.35 -16.49
CA LYS A 121 8.31 -21.48 -16.84
C LYS A 121 8.98 -20.11 -16.89
N ASP A 122 8.28 -19.09 -17.39
CA ASP A 122 8.76 -17.70 -17.44
C ASP A 122 9.08 -17.12 -16.06
N LYS A 123 8.28 -17.38 -15.03
CA LYS A 123 8.54 -16.90 -13.66
C LYS A 123 9.78 -17.57 -13.07
N ILE A 124 9.96 -18.88 -13.31
CA ILE A 124 11.17 -19.62 -12.89
C ILE A 124 12.41 -19.09 -13.62
N HIS A 125 12.32 -18.87 -14.93
CA HIS A 125 13.41 -18.30 -15.72
C HIS A 125 13.77 -16.89 -15.26
N LYS A 126 12.77 -16.04 -14.98
CA LYS A 126 12.99 -14.70 -14.39
C LYS A 126 13.67 -14.77 -13.03
N LEU A 127 13.28 -15.71 -12.18
CA LEU A 127 13.88 -15.94 -10.88
C LEU A 127 15.36 -16.33 -11.03
N ALA A 128 15.65 -17.35 -11.85
CA ALA A 128 17.00 -17.82 -12.13
C ALA A 128 17.88 -16.72 -12.73
N TYR A 129 17.36 -15.97 -13.70
CA TYR A 129 18.05 -14.82 -14.29
C TYR A 129 18.35 -13.73 -13.25
N SER A 130 17.39 -13.45 -12.35
CA SER A 130 17.58 -12.43 -11.31
C SER A 130 18.65 -12.82 -10.29
N ILE A 131 18.77 -14.10 -9.96
CA ILE A 131 19.80 -14.63 -9.05
C ILE A 131 21.18 -14.56 -9.73
N PHE A 132 21.24 -14.93 -11.01
CA PHE A 132 22.48 -14.89 -11.78
C PHE A 132 23.01 -13.45 -11.92
N THR A 133 22.15 -12.52 -12.34
CA THR A 133 22.53 -11.10 -12.53
C THR A 133 22.87 -10.37 -11.23
N SER A 134 22.27 -10.75 -10.10
CA SER A 134 22.60 -10.12 -8.81
C SER A 134 23.96 -10.55 -8.26
N LYS A 135 24.41 -11.77 -8.59
CA LYS A 135 25.71 -12.30 -8.14
C LYS A 135 26.87 -11.48 -8.70
N ASP A 136 26.67 -10.89 -9.89
CA ASP A 136 27.63 -9.99 -10.54
C ASP A 136 27.68 -8.59 -9.91
N MET A 137 26.70 -8.20 -9.07
CA MET A 137 26.61 -6.84 -8.52
C MET A 137 27.50 -6.56 -7.30
N ASN A 138 28.37 -7.49 -6.86
CA ASN A 138 29.34 -7.30 -5.77
C ASN A 138 28.76 -6.57 -4.53
N LEU A 139 27.51 -6.87 -4.17
CA LEU A 139 26.93 -6.37 -2.93
C LEU A 139 27.63 -7.10 -1.78
N ASP A 140 28.21 -6.35 -0.84
CA ASP A 140 28.85 -6.93 0.34
C ASP A 140 27.78 -7.38 1.34
N TYR A 141 27.24 -8.57 1.10
CA TYR A 141 26.28 -9.24 1.98
C TYR A 141 26.90 -9.73 3.29
N SER A 142 28.21 -9.55 3.49
CA SER A 142 28.86 -9.75 4.80
C SER A 142 28.54 -8.63 5.79
N ASN A 143 27.98 -7.52 5.32
CA ASN A 143 27.54 -6.41 6.13
C ASN A 143 26.06 -6.59 6.52
N ASP A 144 25.81 -6.89 7.79
CA ASP A 144 24.47 -7.05 8.36
C ASP A 144 23.53 -5.87 8.05
N ASN A 145 24.08 -4.66 7.88
CA ASN A 145 23.29 -3.48 7.52
C ASN A 145 22.68 -3.59 6.12
N VAL A 146 23.40 -4.20 5.16
CA VAL A 146 22.91 -4.39 3.78
C VAL A 146 21.75 -5.38 3.77
N ILE A 147 21.90 -6.52 4.46
CA ILE A 147 20.82 -7.51 4.61
C ILE A 147 19.59 -6.88 5.26
N HIS A 148 19.80 -6.11 6.33
CA HIS A 148 18.72 -5.44 7.04
C HIS A 148 17.96 -4.44 6.14
N GLU A 149 18.66 -3.64 5.33
CA GLU A 149 18.01 -2.72 4.38
C GLU A 149 17.29 -3.45 3.23
N LEU A 150 17.81 -4.59 2.78
CA LEU A 150 17.13 -5.43 1.78
C LEU A 150 15.85 -6.06 2.34
N ARG A 151 15.86 -6.50 3.60
CA ARG A 151 14.68 -7.01 4.30
C ARG A 151 13.63 -5.92 4.53
N LYS A 152 14.05 -4.69 4.88
CA LYS A 152 13.15 -3.52 4.90
C LYS A 152 12.55 -3.22 3.53
N LYS A 153 13.34 -3.35 2.45
CA LYS A 153 12.84 -3.17 1.09
C LYS A 153 11.78 -4.21 0.75
N LEU A 154 12.02 -5.48 1.06
CA LEU A 154 11.03 -6.55 0.89
C LEU A 154 9.73 -6.20 1.62
N LEU A 155 9.80 -5.76 2.88
CA LEU A 155 8.60 -5.37 3.63
C LEU A 155 7.80 -4.27 2.94
N ARG A 156 8.45 -3.22 2.44
CA ARG A 156 7.77 -2.16 1.67
C ARG A 156 7.13 -2.68 0.39
N ASP A 157 7.76 -3.63 -0.29
CA ASP A 157 7.20 -4.25 -1.50
C ASP A 157 6.01 -5.17 -1.16
N LEU A 158 6.03 -5.83 0.00
CA LEU A 158 4.91 -6.60 0.53
C LEU A 158 3.73 -5.71 0.94
N GLU A 159 3.98 -4.57 1.60
CA GLU A 159 2.93 -3.60 1.96
C GLU A 159 2.15 -3.11 0.74
N LYS A 160 2.84 -2.95 -0.40
CA LYS A 160 2.22 -2.51 -1.66
C LYS A 160 1.47 -3.60 -2.41
N THR A 161 1.83 -4.87 -2.21
CA THR A 161 1.21 -6.00 -2.93
C THR A 161 0.05 -6.61 -2.16
N LEU A 162 0.09 -6.57 -0.84
CA LEU A 162 -0.95 -7.15 0.00
C LEU A 162 -2.17 -6.22 0.08
N PRO A 163 -3.39 -6.73 -0.19
CA PRO A 163 -4.60 -5.93 -0.14
C PRO A 163 -5.11 -5.74 1.30
N PRO A 164 -6.11 -4.85 1.49
CA PRO A 164 -6.89 -4.80 2.72
C PRO A 164 -7.62 -6.14 2.96
N PRO A 165 -7.80 -6.55 4.24
CA PRO A 165 -7.43 -5.84 5.45
C PRO A 165 -5.98 -6.09 5.90
N THR A 166 -5.17 -6.86 5.16
CA THR A 166 -3.81 -7.20 5.59
C THR A 166 -2.93 -5.95 5.65
N CYS A 167 -2.90 -5.17 4.58
CA CYS A 167 -2.25 -3.86 4.49
C CYS A 167 -3.26 -2.79 4.04
N LEU A 168 -3.14 -1.60 4.60
CA LEU A 168 -3.96 -0.46 4.18
C LEU A 168 -3.28 0.27 3.01
N PRO A 169 -4.03 0.81 2.04
CA PRO A 169 -3.46 1.69 1.03
C PRO A 169 -2.85 2.91 1.70
N ASP A 170 -1.75 3.43 1.17
CA ASP A 170 -1.11 4.62 1.69
C ASP A 170 -2.08 5.82 1.70
N ARG A 171 -2.03 6.62 2.78
CA ARG A 171 -2.80 7.88 2.91
C ARG A 171 -4.30 7.71 2.69
N ARG A 172 -4.88 6.64 3.25
CA ARG A 172 -6.29 6.30 3.01
C ARG A 172 -7.26 7.37 3.52
N LEU A 173 -6.96 8.03 4.63
CA LEU A 173 -7.84 9.07 5.17
C LEU A 173 -7.88 10.28 4.23
N GLU A 174 -6.71 10.68 3.75
CA GLU A 174 -6.53 11.77 2.81
C GLU A 174 -7.32 11.50 1.52
N GLN A 175 -7.19 10.30 0.94
CA GLN A 175 -7.96 9.91 -0.25
C GLN A 175 -9.48 9.95 -0.03
N LEU A 176 -9.96 9.51 1.14
CA LEU A 176 -11.39 9.54 1.47
C LEU A 176 -11.91 10.98 1.60
N VAL A 177 -11.13 11.85 2.24
CA VAL A 177 -11.45 13.27 2.39
C VAL A 177 -11.41 13.96 1.02
N GLU A 178 -10.38 13.74 0.21
CA GLU A 178 -10.27 14.28 -1.15
C GLU A 178 -11.44 13.85 -2.03
N THR A 179 -11.83 12.57 -1.99
CA THR A 179 -12.99 12.08 -2.73
C THR A 179 -14.28 12.83 -2.33
N THR A 180 -14.43 13.12 -1.03
CA THR A 180 -15.60 13.86 -0.53
C THR A 180 -15.57 15.32 -0.99
N VAL A 181 -14.41 15.98 -0.89
CA VAL A 181 -14.22 17.36 -1.36
C VAL A 181 -14.47 17.46 -2.86
N MET A 182 -13.95 16.53 -3.67
CA MET A 182 -14.21 16.46 -5.10
C MET A 182 -15.71 16.34 -5.40
N ALA A 183 -16.43 15.46 -4.70
CA ALA A 183 -17.88 15.32 -4.87
C ALA A 183 -18.64 16.62 -4.53
N GLN A 184 -18.18 17.37 -3.52
CA GLN A 184 -18.76 18.68 -3.20
C GLN A 184 -18.49 19.71 -4.31
N ILE A 185 -17.25 19.76 -4.82
CA ILE A 185 -16.87 20.61 -5.97
C ILE A 185 -17.72 20.28 -7.20
N ASP A 186 -17.85 19.01 -7.55
CA ASP A 186 -18.63 18.55 -8.70
C ASP A 186 -20.12 18.91 -8.57
N SER A 187 -20.63 18.96 -7.33
CA SER A 187 -22.01 19.40 -7.04
C SER A 187 -22.19 20.91 -6.97
N CYS A 188 -21.09 21.68 -6.99
CA CYS A 188 -21.11 23.13 -6.80
C CYS A 188 -21.44 23.86 -8.11
N MET A 189 -22.68 24.35 -8.19
CA MET A 189 -23.23 25.04 -9.37
C MET A 189 -22.40 26.22 -9.90
N TYR A 190 -21.68 26.91 -9.01
CA TYR A 190 -20.93 28.14 -9.35
C TYR A 190 -19.43 27.98 -9.09
N HIS A 191 -18.91 26.76 -9.14
CA HIS A 191 -17.50 26.52 -8.81
C HIS A 191 -16.57 27.38 -9.69
N ASN A 192 -15.85 28.30 -9.06
CA ASN A 192 -14.90 29.20 -9.71
C ASN A 192 -13.63 29.42 -8.86
N PHE A 193 -13.40 28.56 -7.87
CA PHE A 193 -12.28 28.68 -6.95
C PHE A 193 -11.19 27.67 -7.31
N SER A 194 -9.96 28.15 -7.53
CA SER A 194 -8.82 27.34 -7.95
C SER A 194 -7.81 27.02 -6.84
N GLY A 195 -8.13 27.38 -5.58
CA GLY A 195 -7.27 27.15 -4.42
C GLY A 195 -7.62 25.92 -3.59
N ALA A 196 -7.05 25.84 -2.38
CA ALA A 196 -7.35 24.77 -1.43
C ALA A 196 -8.73 24.97 -0.77
N VAL A 197 -9.60 23.98 -0.89
CA VAL A 197 -10.94 23.98 -0.30
C VAL A 197 -10.85 23.68 1.20
N SER A 198 -11.63 24.42 2.00
CA SER A 198 -11.75 24.18 3.44
C SER A 198 -12.48 22.86 3.70
N ILE A 199 -11.98 22.03 4.62
CA ILE A 199 -12.66 20.80 5.08
C ILE A 199 -13.50 21.01 6.35
N TYR A 200 -13.52 22.23 6.89
CA TYR A 200 -14.31 22.57 8.08
C TYR A 200 -15.78 22.85 7.77
N GLU A 201 -16.09 23.19 6.51
CA GLU A 201 -17.43 23.49 6.00
C GLU A 201 -17.59 22.87 4.61
N ASP A 202 -18.84 22.61 4.21
CA ASP A 202 -19.11 22.06 2.88
C ASP A 202 -18.84 23.10 1.79
N HIS A 203 -18.14 22.70 0.72
CA HIS A 203 -17.79 23.61 -0.37
C HIS A 203 -19.02 24.19 -1.07
N CYS A 204 -19.13 25.52 -1.11
CA CYS A 204 -20.17 26.23 -1.83
C CYS A 204 -19.63 27.55 -2.38
N CYS A 205 -19.60 27.71 -3.70
CA CYS A 205 -19.27 28.99 -4.33
C CYS A 205 -20.53 29.84 -4.51
N GLY A 206 -20.41 31.13 -4.18
CA GLY A 206 -21.47 32.10 -4.39
C GLY A 206 -21.59 32.55 -5.85
N ARG A 207 -22.79 33.00 -6.25
CA ARG A 207 -23.02 33.55 -7.60
C ARG A 207 -22.22 34.85 -7.83
N ASP A 208 -21.91 35.56 -6.76
CA ASP A 208 -21.04 36.73 -6.70
C ASP A 208 -19.57 36.42 -7.01
N GLN A 209 -19.17 35.14 -6.94
CA GLN A 209 -17.82 34.69 -7.25
C GLN A 209 -17.63 34.31 -8.72
N ILE A 210 -18.68 34.43 -9.55
CA ILE A 210 -18.56 34.23 -11.00
C ILE A 210 -17.79 35.44 -11.58
N PRO A 211 -16.77 35.23 -12.44
CA PRO A 211 -16.04 36.34 -13.02
C PRO A 211 -17.01 37.22 -13.82
N THR A 212 -17.18 38.46 -13.39
CA THR A 212 -18.00 39.46 -14.09
C THR A 212 -17.20 40.20 -15.17
N GLU A 213 -15.88 40.05 -15.16
CA GLU A 213 -14.99 40.57 -16.20
C GLU A 213 -14.46 39.41 -17.07
N THR A 214 -14.76 39.46 -18.36
CA THR A 214 -14.14 38.58 -19.35
C THR A 214 -12.66 38.91 -19.46
N ILE A 215 -11.79 37.99 -19.01
CA ILE A 215 -10.38 38.01 -19.37
C ILE A 215 -10.30 37.58 -20.83
N GLN A 216 -10.36 38.54 -21.75
CA GLN A 216 -10.26 38.29 -23.17
C GLN A 216 -8.85 37.76 -23.45
N VAL A 217 -8.71 36.43 -23.56
CA VAL A 217 -7.45 35.81 -23.97
C VAL A 217 -7.31 36.12 -25.46
N HIS A 218 -6.60 37.19 -25.79
CA HIS A 218 -6.28 37.54 -27.18
C HIS A 218 -5.20 36.59 -27.69
N PHE A 219 -5.55 35.32 -27.89
CA PHE A 219 -4.69 34.34 -28.56
C PHE A 219 -5.16 34.20 -30.00
N ILE A 220 -4.56 34.98 -30.89
CA ILE A 220 -4.62 34.71 -32.31
C ILE A 220 -3.81 33.43 -32.57
N MET A 221 -4.48 32.42 -33.14
CA MET A 221 -3.97 31.15 -33.68
C MET A 221 -3.50 30.10 -32.63
N LEU A 222 -3.96 28.85 -32.58
CA LEU A 222 -4.72 27.95 -33.46
C LEU A 222 -5.26 26.77 -32.61
N ILE A 223 -6.54 26.42 -32.82
CA ILE A 223 -7.08 25.06 -33.02
C ILE A 223 -7.00 24.02 -31.85
N SER A 224 -8.21 23.59 -31.43
CA SER A 224 -8.58 22.33 -30.73
C SER A 224 -8.23 22.22 -29.25
N LEU A 225 -9.11 22.01 -28.26
CA LEU A 225 -10.51 21.59 -28.21
C LEU A 225 -11.16 22.28 -27.00
N PHE A 226 -12.19 23.09 -27.23
CA PHE A 226 -13.23 23.33 -26.22
C PHE A 226 -14.45 22.52 -26.66
N VAL A 227 -14.55 21.29 -26.16
CA VAL A 227 -15.84 20.59 -26.13
C VAL A 227 -16.37 20.76 -24.71
N PHE A 228 -17.14 21.83 -24.53
CA PHE A 228 -18.21 21.83 -23.54
C PHE A 228 -19.15 20.67 -23.91
N SER A 229 -19.19 19.61 -23.11
CA SER A 229 -20.36 18.72 -23.07
C SER A 229 -21.17 19.10 -21.85
N PHE A 230 -22.12 20.01 -22.05
CA PHE A 230 -23.37 19.96 -21.34
C PHE A 230 -24.20 18.86 -22.01
N HIS A 231 -24.53 17.81 -21.25
CA HIS A 231 -25.82 17.16 -21.40
C HIS A 231 -26.38 16.77 -20.03
#